data_AF-A0A2V9IPL7-F1
#
_entry.id   AF-A0A2V9IPL7-F1
#
_cell.length_a   1.000
_cell.length_b   1.000
_cell.length_c   1.000
_cell.angle_alpha   90.00
_cell.angle_beta   90.00
_cell.angle_gamma   90.00
#
_symmetry.space_group_name_H-M   'P 1'
#
loop_
_entity.id
_entity.type
_entity.pdbx_description
1 polymer ?
#
loop_
_entity_poly.entity_id
_entity_poly.type
_entity_poly.pdbx_seq_one_letter_code
_entity_poly.pdbx_strand_id
1 'polypeptide(L)'
;YPESTRQNYYCFGLRYDQQHFSGAPRAKVVEALNAEGIPVAPIYSPLNKEPFIEESLNSRSFRAVFSEERLENYRRHNHLPQNDELCATSLYLTQEALIGEKSDVDDVVEALSKVQKNATRLV
;
A
#
# COMPACT_ATOMS: atom_id res chain seq x y z
N TYR A 1 -2.27 -13.08 -17.30
CA TYR A 1 -1.35 -14.08 -17.87
C TYR A 1 -1.75 -15.46 -17.36
N PRO A 2 -2.80 -16.06 -17.93
CA PRO A 2 -3.29 -17.38 -17.52
C PRO A 2 -2.25 -18.52 -17.67
N GLU A 3 -1.21 -18.33 -18.46
CA GLU A 3 -0.10 -19.24 -18.69
C GLU A 3 1.00 -19.18 -17.61
N SER A 4 0.92 -18.23 -16.66
CA SER A 4 1.91 -18.11 -15.59
C SER A 4 1.67 -19.15 -14.50
N THR A 5 2.60 -20.08 -14.33
CA THR A 5 2.56 -21.15 -13.31
C THR A 5 3.47 -20.89 -12.12
N ARG A 6 4.22 -19.78 -12.12
CA ARG A 6 5.16 -19.39 -11.07
C ARG A 6 5.09 -17.90 -10.80
N GLN A 7 5.11 -17.54 -9.52
CA GLN A 7 5.08 -16.16 -9.07
C GLN A 7 6.25 -15.90 -8.12
N ASN A 8 6.91 -14.75 -8.32
CA ASN A 8 7.95 -14.27 -7.42
C ASN A 8 7.34 -13.24 -6.47
N TYR A 9 7.68 -13.33 -5.19
CA TYR A 9 7.14 -12.46 -4.15
C TYR A 9 8.26 -11.65 -3.50
N TYR A 10 8.65 -10.53 -4.12
CA TYR A 10 9.50 -9.53 -3.45
C TYR A 10 8.74 -8.86 -2.30
N CYS A 11 7.46 -8.57 -2.56
CA CYS A 11 6.48 -8.13 -1.55
C CYS A 11 5.23 -8.99 -1.71
N PHE A 12 4.77 -9.62 -0.63
CA PHE A 12 3.48 -10.29 -0.62
C PHE A 12 2.40 -9.28 -0.26
N GLY A 13 1.60 -8.89 -1.25
CA GLY A 13 0.57 -7.86 -1.11
C GLY A 13 -0.68 -8.37 -0.39
N LEU A 14 -1.15 -7.58 0.56
CA LEU A 14 -2.40 -7.78 1.30
C LEU A 14 -3.28 -6.53 1.14
N ARG A 15 -4.60 -6.71 1.22
CA ARG A 15 -5.56 -5.60 1.31
C ARG A 15 -6.14 -5.50 2.71
N TYR A 16 -6.01 -4.32 3.29
CA TYR A 16 -6.64 -3.93 4.53
C TYR A 16 -8.11 -3.57 4.29
N ASP A 17 -9.00 -4.19 5.07
CA ASP A 17 -10.41 -3.82 5.12
C ASP A 17 -10.75 -3.35 6.54
N GLN A 18 -11.02 -2.06 6.67
CA GLN A 18 -11.33 -1.40 7.92
C GLN A 18 -12.55 -2.00 8.65
N GLN A 19 -13.52 -2.52 7.91
CA GLN A 19 -14.73 -3.12 8.50
C GLN A 19 -14.40 -4.37 9.32
N HIS A 20 -13.43 -5.15 8.84
CA HIS A 20 -12.96 -6.36 9.51
C HIS A 20 -12.11 -6.08 10.75
N PHE A 21 -11.73 -4.82 11.00
CA PHE A 21 -10.94 -4.38 12.16
C PHE A 21 -11.69 -3.33 12.99
N SER A 22 -13.02 -3.46 13.09
CA SER A 22 -13.86 -2.61 13.95
C SER A 22 -13.74 -1.10 13.71
N GLY A 23 -13.33 -0.68 12.51
CA GLY A 23 -13.12 0.73 12.21
C GLY A 23 -11.70 1.26 12.48
N ALA A 24 -10.76 0.42 12.94
CA ALA A 24 -9.41 0.87 13.29
C ALA A 24 -8.70 1.50 12.07
N PRO A 25 -7.85 2.52 12.26
CA PRO A 25 -7.00 3.02 11.18
C PRO A 25 -5.96 1.98 10.75
N ARG A 26 -5.68 1.85 9.45
CA ARG A 26 -4.63 0.95 8.92
C ARG A 26 -3.30 1.08 9.67
N ALA A 27 -2.88 2.32 9.96
CA ALA A 27 -1.64 2.59 10.67
C ALA A 27 -1.59 1.94 12.06
N LYS A 28 -2.71 1.92 12.79
CA LYS A 28 -2.80 1.28 14.11
C LYS A 28 -2.76 -0.24 14.03
N VAL A 29 -3.37 -0.81 13.00
CA VAL A 29 -3.29 -2.25 12.72
C VAL A 29 -1.86 -2.66 12.36
N VAL A 30 -1.16 -1.85 11.54
CA VAL A 30 0.26 -2.06 11.23
C VAL A 30 1.13 -1.97 12.48
N GLU A 31 0.93 -0.96 13.33
CA GLU A 31 1.65 -0.81 14.60
C GLU A 31 1.46 -2.04 15.50
N ALA A 32 0.22 -2.53 15.62
CA ALA A 32 -0.09 -3.72 16.42
C ALA A 32 0.53 -5.00 15.85
N LEU A 33 0.51 -5.20 14.52
CA LEU A 33 1.13 -6.36 13.88
C LEU A 33 2.66 -6.37 14.06
N ASN A 34 3.30 -5.20 13.94
CA ASN A 34 4.73 -5.08 14.21
C ASN A 34 5.07 -5.35 15.68
N ALA A 35 4.19 -4.98 16.62
CA ALA A 35 4.35 -5.30 18.04
C ALA A 35 4.24 -6.81 18.34
N GLU A 36 3.50 -7.56 17.51
CA GLU A 36 3.48 -9.04 17.52
C GLU A 36 4.69 -9.66 16.80
N GLY A 37 5.61 -8.85 16.26
CA GLY A 37 6.82 -9.31 15.57
C GLY A 37 6.64 -9.56 14.07
N ILE A 38 5.48 -9.24 13.49
CA ILE A 38 5.21 -9.46 12.07
C ILE A 38 5.63 -8.25 11.23
N PRO A 39 6.57 -8.41 10.27
CA PRO A 39 7.10 -7.30 9.48
C PRO A 39 6.11 -6.89 8.36
N VAL A 40 5.08 -6.14 8.74
CA VAL A 40 4.09 -5.56 7.81
C VAL A 40 4.29 -4.06 7.69
N ALA A 41 4.18 -3.54 6.47
CA ALA A 41 4.18 -2.12 6.20
C ALA A 41 3.18 -1.72 5.09
N PRO A 42 2.75 -0.45 5.02
CA PRO A 42 2.14 0.12 3.82
C PRO A 42 3.12 0.08 2.64
N ILE A 43 2.64 -0.14 1.41
CA ILE A 43 3.55 -0.27 0.25
C ILE A 43 3.93 1.09 -0.36
N TYR A 44 2.97 1.84 -0.89
CA TYR A 44 3.21 3.08 -1.64
C TYR A 44 2.16 4.14 -1.31
N SER A 45 2.59 5.41 -1.35
CA SER A 45 1.69 6.55 -1.47
C SER A 45 1.27 6.76 -2.93
N PRO A 46 0.16 7.49 -3.19
CA PRO A 46 -0.21 7.85 -4.56
C PRO A 46 0.85 8.75 -5.20
N LEU A 47 1.76 8.16 -6.00
CA LEU A 47 2.87 8.86 -6.64
C LEU A 47 2.42 10.09 -7.44
N ASN A 48 1.26 9.99 -8.08
CA ASN A 48 0.69 11.04 -8.90
C ASN A 48 0.26 12.30 -8.11
N LYS A 49 0.28 12.24 -6.78
CA LYS A 49 -0.02 13.34 -5.85
C LYS A 49 1.21 13.86 -5.10
N GLU A 50 2.38 13.27 -5.33
CA GLU A 50 3.61 13.72 -4.67
C GLU A 50 3.98 15.15 -5.12
N PRO A 51 4.43 16.04 -4.22
CA PRO A 51 4.65 17.46 -4.53
C PRO A 51 5.58 17.71 -5.71
N PHE A 52 6.60 16.87 -5.87
CA PHE A 52 7.59 17.02 -6.95
C PHE A 52 6.99 16.88 -8.34
N ILE A 53 5.83 16.23 -8.50
CA ILE A 53 5.12 16.14 -9.78
C ILE A 53 4.69 17.55 -10.21
N GLU A 54 4.01 18.29 -9.34
CA GLU A 54 3.59 19.66 -9.66
C GLU A 54 4.78 20.61 -9.80
N GLU A 55 5.83 20.47 -8.98
CA GLU A 55 7.08 21.22 -9.18
C GLU A 55 7.68 20.98 -10.56
N SER A 56 7.70 19.71 -11.01
CA SER A 56 8.21 19.32 -12.32
C SER A 56 7.37 19.91 -13.44
N LEU A 57 6.04 19.80 -13.39
CA LEU A 57 5.14 20.36 -14.41
C LEU A 57 5.22 21.89 -14.49
N ASN A 58 5.58 22.55 -13.40
CA ASN A 58 5.75 24.00 -13.35
C ASN A 58 7.18 24.47 -13.67
N SER A 59 8.13 23.55 -13.81
CA SER A 59 9.51 23.88 -14.13
C SER A 59 9.66 24.49 -15.53
N ARG A 60 10.69 25.32 -15.70
CA ARG A 60 10.99 25.97 -16.98
C ARG A 60 11.23 24.95 -18.10
N SER A 61 11.91 23.84 -17.80
CA SER A 61 12.21 22.79 -18.79
C SER A 61 10.95 22.09 -19.27
N PHE A 62 10.04 21.72 -18.37
CA PHE A 62 8.77 21.09 -18.77
C PHE A 62 7.89 22.03 -19.59
N ARG A 63 7.75 23.29 -19.16
CA ARG A 63 6.97 24.30 -19.90
C ARG A 63 7.59 24.69 -21.25
N ALA A 64 8.88 24.45 -21.45
CA ALA A 64 9.54 24.64 -22.74
C ALA A 64 9.26 23.49 -23.73
N VAL A 65 8.96 22.29 -23.23
CA VAL A 65 8.75 21.08 -24.04
C VAL A 65 7.27 20.79 -24.27
N PHE A 66 6.41 21.09 -23.29
CA PHE A 66 4.99 20.79 -23.34
C PHE A 66 4.15 22.07 -23.33
N SER A 67 3.12 22.11 -24.18
CA SER A 67 2.16 23.21 -24.21
C SER A 67 1.37 23.29 -22.91
N GLU A 68 0.91 24.51 -22.57
CA GLU A 68 0.04 24.75 -21.42
C GLU A 68 -1.22 23.88 -21.48
N GLU A 69 -1.86 23.78 -22.64
CA GLU A 69 -3.02 22.90 -22.87
C GLU A 69 -2.73 21.45 -22.49
N ARG A 70 -1.55 20.91 -22.85
CA ARG A 70 -1.17 19.54 -22.54
C ARG A 70 -0.93 19.33 -21.04
N LEU A 71 -0.31 20.30 -20.37
CA LEU A 71 -0.07 20.24 -18.92
C LEU A 71 -1.40 20.30 -18.14
N GLU A 72 -2.30 21.19 -18.54
CA GLU A 72 -3.65 21.25 -17.95
C GLU A 72 -4.45 19.97 -18.24
N ASN A 73 -4.32 19.42 -19.45
CA ASN A 73 -4.95 18.15 -19.77
C ASN A 73 -4.42 17.00 -18.91
N TYR A 74 -3.12 16.96 -18.63
CA TYR A 74 -2.55 15.99 -17.70
C TYR A 74 -3.21 16.11 -16.32
N ARG A 75 -3.27 17.32 -15.74
CA ARG A 75 -3.87 17.54 -14.41
C ARG A 75 -5.32 17.06 -14.33
N ARG A 76 -6.13 17.38 -15.33
CA ARG A 76 -7.55 16.96 -15.40
C ARG A 76 -7.73 15.44 -15.45
N HIS A 77 -6.81 14.71 -16.06
CA HIS A 77 -6.91 13.26 -16.21
C HIS A 77 -6.15 12.49 -15.12
N ASN A 78 -5.32 13.17 -14.33
CA ASN A 78 -4.48 12.57 -13.29
C ASN A 78 -5.26 12.33 -11.96
N HIS A 79 -6.52 11.92 -12.08
CA HIS A 79 -7.38 11.54 -10.98
C HIS A 79 -7.61 10.03 -11.04
N LEU A 80 -6.97 9.29 -10.13
CA LEU A 80 -6.87 7.83 -10.18
C LEU A 80 -7.50 7.21 -8.92
N PRO A 81 -8.85 7.15 -8.82
CA PRO A 81 -9.52 6.73 -7.58
C PRO A 81 -9.20 5.29 -7.16
N GLN A 82 -8.99 4.37 -8.11
CA GLN A 82 -8.57 3.01 -7.77
C GLN A 82 -7.12 2.95 -7.24
N ASN A 83 -6.25 3.85 -7.71
CA ASN A 83 -4.89 3.98 -7.17
C ASN A 83 -4.94 4.54 -5.74
N ASP A 84 -5.80 5.52 -5.50
CA ASP A 84 -6.02 6.10 -4.18
C ASP A 84 -6.50 5.03 -3.18
N GLU A 85 -7.50 4.23 -3.57
CA GLU A 85 -8.00 3.11 -2.77
C GLU A 85 -6.90 2.08 -2.50
N LEU A 86 -6.15 1.68 -3.53
CA LEU A 86 -5.07 0.72 -3.38
C LEU A 86 -3.98 1.25 -2.43
N CYS A 87 -3.56 2.51 -2.56
CA CYS A 87 -2.54 3.10 -1.68
C CYS A 87 -3.04 3.25 -0.24
N ALA A 88 -4.34 3.51 -0.04
CA ALA A 88 -4.96 3.62 1.27
C ALA A 88 -5.11 2.27 2.00
N THR A 89 -5.29 1.17 1.24
CA THR A 89 -5.61 -0.16 1.80
C THR A 89 -4.49 -1.18 1.68
N SER A 90 -3.50 -0.96 0.83
CA SER A 90 -2.41 -1.93 0.65
C SER A 90 -1.52 -2.07 1.87
N LEU A 91 -1.19 -3.31 2.16
CA LEU A 91 -0.15 -3.73 3.09
C LEU A 91 0.75 -4.71 2.35
N TYR A 92 1.98 -4.86 2.81
CA TYR A 92 2.83 -5.93 2.31
C TYR A 92 3.61 -6.59 3.43
N LEU A 93 3.88 -7.88 3.23
CA LEU A 93 4.91 -8.62 3.94
C LEU A 93 6.16 -8.64 3.07
N THR A 94 7.31 -8.44 3.70
CA THR A 94 8.58 -8.58 3.00
C THR A 94 8.83 -10.06 2.66
N GLN A 95 9.56 -10.33 1.58
CA GLN A 95 9.89 -11.68 1.13
C GLN A 95 10.54 -12.55 2.21
N GLU A 96 11.29 -11.97 3.16
CA GLU A 96 11.99 -12.70 4.21
C GLU A 96 11.00 -13.45 5.12
N ALA A 97 9.79 -12.92 5.32
CA ALA A 97 8.72 -13.59 6.06
C ALA A 97 8.20 -14.86 5.35
N LEU A 98 8.51 -15.04 4.06
CA LEU A 98 8.09 -16.20 3.26
C LEU A 98 9.20 -17.23 3.03
N ILE A 99 10.42 -16.97 3.53
CA ILE A 99 11.59 -17.85 3.36
C ILE A 99 11.81 -18.75 4.61
N GLY A 100 11.02 -18.54 5.66
CA GLY A 100 11.03 -19.33 6.89
C GLY A 100 10.37 -20.71 6.78
N GLU A 101 10.14 -21.32 7.93
CA GLU A 101 9.36 -22.55 8.05
C GLU A 101 7.86 -22.25 7.96
N LYS A 102 7.06 -23.32 7.80
CA LYS A 102 5.60 -23.18 7.76
C LYS A 102 5.04 -22.52 9.03
N SER A 103 5.61 -22.84 10.19
CA SER A 103 5.23 -22.23 11.47
C SER A 103 5.40 -20.72 11.48
N ASP A 104 6.43 -20.19 10.80
CA ASP A 104 6.64 -18.74 10.72
C ASP A 104 5.50 -18.05 9.95
N VAL A 105 4.94 -18.73 8.94
CA VAL A 105 3.75 -18.25 8.22
C VAL A 105 2.48 -18.42 9.06
N ASP A 106 2.39 -19.48 9.85
CA ASP A 106 1.28 -19.69 10.80
C ASP A 106 1.25 -18.57 11.86
N ASP A 107 2.41 -18.10 12.34
CA ASP A 107 2.53 -16.97 13.27
C ASP A 107 1.98 -15.66 12.67
N VAL A 108 2.20 -15.42 11.37
CA VAL A 108 1.61 -14.26 10.66
C VAL A 108 0.07 -14.32 10.71
N VAL A 109 -0.51 -15.50 10.48
CA VAL A 109 -1.97 -15.70 10.51
C VAL A 109 -2.51 -15.56 11.93
N GLU A 110 -1.81 -16.10 12.93
CA GLU A 110 -2.19 -15.98 14.34
C GLU A 110 -2.17 -14.51 14.79
N ALA A 111 -1.11 -13.78 14.48
CA ALA A 111 -0.99 -12.35 14.79
C ALA A 111 -2.11 -11.53 14.14
N LEU A 112 -2.42 -11.77 12.86
CA LEU A 112 -3.57 -11.14 12.18
C LEU A 112 -4.88 -11.43 12.91
N SER A 113 -5.13 -12.69 13.28
CA SER A 113 -6.33 -13.09 14.02
C SER A 113 -6.41 -12.40 15.39
N LYS A 114 -5.28 -12.32 16.11
CA LYS A 114 -5.19 -11.70 17.43
C LYS A 114 -5.44 -10.20 17.36
N VAL A 115 -4.80 -9.50 16.42
CA VAL A 115 -5.01 -8.06 16.19
C VAL A 115 -6.46 -7.79 15.80
N GLN A 116 -7.03 -8.61 14.90
CA GLN A 116 -8.43 -8.50 14.49
C GLN A 116 -9.40 -8.63 15.69
N LYS A 117 -9.23 -9.66 16.53
CA LYS A 117 -10.06 -9.88 17.72
C LYS A 117 -10.00 -8.73 18.74
N ASN A 118 -8.88 -8.00 18.76
CA ASN A 118 -8.65 -6.88 19.67
C ASN A 118 -8.80 -5.50 18.99
N ALA A 119 -9.29 -5.45 17.76
CA ALA A 119 -9.25 -4.24 16.93
C ALA A 119 -10.05 -3.07 17.51
N THR A 120 -11.07 -3.33 18.34
CA THR A 120 -11.82 -2.30 19.08
C THR A 120 -10.95 -1.44 20.00
N ARG A 121 -9.78 -1.94 20.42
CA ARG A 121 -8.80 -1.18 21.23
C ARG A 121 -7.87 -0.30 20.40
N LEU A 122 -7.96 -0.40 19.07
CA LEU A 122 -7.12 0.31 18.10
C LEU A 122 -7.85 1.46 17.40
N VAL A 123 -9.12 1.69 17.75
CA VAL A 123 -9.97 2.78 17.24
C VAL A 123 -9.73 4.06 18.01
#